data_AF-A0A1L3F4P1-F1
#
_entry.id   AF-A0A1L3F4P1-F1
#
_cell.length_a   1.000
_cell.length_b   1.000
_cell.length_c   1.000
_cell.angle_alpha   90.00
_cell.angle_beta   90.00
_cell.angle_gamma   90.00
#
_symmetry.space_group_name_H-M   'P 1'
#
loop_
_entity.id
_entity.type
_entity.pdbx_description
1 polymer ?
#
loop_
_entity_poly.entity_id
_entity_poly.type
_entity_poly.pdbx_seq_one_letter_code
_entity_poly.pdbx_strand_id
1 'polypeptide(L)'
;MADLRRRGQAGNMLARKPARGDAMAYDENTAARVRKLLAGQRDVAEKKMMGGLCFMVNNTMCCTVSGRGGMLIRVGPDAHARMLQEPHTSPMEMRGRIMTGFVRVAPDGYQSDAELKKWVKRGLDFVAANTAGRKAAPRKAAAAKTKVAAKAKAPPRGRARKGLRR
;
A
#
# COMPACT_ATOMS: atom_id res chain seq x y z
N MET A 1 20.24 60.03 -23.07
CA MET A 1 21.38 59.20 -22.61
C MET A 1 21.24 59.04 -21.10
N ALA A 2 21.02 57.89 -20.49
CA ALA A 2 20.90 56.54 -20.98
C ALA A 2 20.05 55.73 -19.98
N ASP A 3 19.27 54.81 -20.54
CA ASP A 3 18.64 53.68 -19.87
C ASP A 3 19.69 52.85 -19.11
N LEU A 4 19.44 52.48 -17.84
CA LEU A 4 19.93 51.19 -17.33
C LEU A 4 19.18 50.66 -16.08
N ARG A 5 18.23 49.77 -16.36
CA ARG A 5 18.13 48.40 -15.81
C ARG A 5 18.09 48.19 -14.28
N ARG A 6 16.89 47.74 -13.86
CA ARG A 6 16.61 46.33 -13.45
C ARG A 6 17.42 45.77 -12.26
N ARG A 7 16.74 45.54 -11.14
CA ARG A 7 16.93 44.46 -10.14
C ARG A 7 15.82 44.66 -9.10
N GLY A 8 14.73 43.89 -9.09
CA GLY A 8 14.70 42.44 -8.96
C GLY A 8 14.19 42.12 -7.55
N GLN A 9 12.87 42.14 -7.36
CA GLN A 9 12.21 41.56 -6.19
C GLN A 9 12.61 40.09 -6.08
N ALA A 10 13.54 39.78 -5.18
CA ALA A 10 13.74 38.42 -4.72
C ALA A 10 12.88 38.24 -3.47
N GLY A 11 11.63 37.83 -3.69
CA GLY A 11 10.78 37.31 -2.63
C GLY A 11 11.52 36.16 -1.94
N ASN A 12 11.82 36.36 -0.67
CA ASN A 12 12.38 35.37 0.23
C ASN A 12 11.37 34.21 0.37
N MET A 13 11.39 33.29 -0.58
CA MET A 13 10.62 32.05 -0.56
C MET A 13 11.33 31.10 0.39
N LEU A 14 11.19 31.39 1.69
CA LEU A 14 11.62 30.53 2.78
C LEU A 14 11.02 29.14 2.54
N ALA A 15 11.90 28.24 2.12
CA ALA A 15 11.68 26.81 2.07
C ALA A 15 10.99 26.39 3.37
N ARG A 16 9.70 26.01 3.27
CA ARG A 16 8.95 25.40 4.36
C ARG A 16 9.66 24.10 4.70
N LYS A 17 10.48 24.12 5.75
CA LYS A 17 11.06 22.92 6.38
C LYS A 17 9.93 21.94 6.64
N PRO A 18 9.97 20.69 6.14
CA PRO A 18 9.01 19.69 6.57
C PRO A 18 9.26 19.38 8.06
N ALA A 19 8.19 19.44 8.85
CA ALA A 19 8.20 19.09 10.26
C ALA A 19 8.68 17.64 10.45
N ARG A 20 9.62 17.43 11.37
CA ARG A 20 10.10 16.09 11.76
C ARG A 20 9.16 15.52 12.82
N GLY A 21 8.69 14.28 12.60
CA GLY A 21 8.19 13.42 13.67
C GLY A 21 7.00 12.54 13.32
N ASP A 22 7.18 11.54 12.45
CA ASP A 22 6.65 10.18 12.65
C ASP A 22 7.25 9.26 11.58
N ALA A 23 8.33 8.57 11.95
CA ALA A 23 9.09 7.68 11.09
C ALA A 23 8.24 6.46 10.66
N MET A 24 7.65 6.53 9.47
CA MET A 24 7.38 5.36 8.64
C MET A 24 7.86 5.70 7.22
N ALA A 25 9.08 5.25 6.95
CA ALA A 25 10.02 5.79 5.98
C ALA A 25 9.76 5.41 4.52
N TYR A 26 8.65 5.84 3.91
CA TYR A 26 8.45 5.67 2.46
C TYR A 26 8.96 6.87 1.65
N ASP A 27 9.27 6.64 0.37
CA ASP A 27 9.79 7.67 -0.52
C ASP A 27 8.69 8.68 -0.90
N GLU A 28 8.75 9.88 -0.32
CA GLU A 28 7.76 10.95 -0.54
C GLU A 28 7.77 11.46 -1.99
N ASN A 29 8.91 11.41 -2.69
CA ASN A 29 9.00 11.81 -4.09
C ASN A 29 8.18 10.88 -4.99
N THR A 30 8.36 9.57 -4.84
CA THR A 30 7.56 8.54 -5.50
C THR A 30 6.10 8.65 -5.11
N ALA A 31 5.79 8.87 -3.83
CA ALA A 31 4.42 9.09 -3.38
C ALA A 31 3.77 10.31 -4.07
N ALA A 32 4.49 11.43 -4.19
CA ALA A 32 4.01 12.61 -4.89
C ALA A 32 3.74 12.36 -6.38
N ARG A 33 4.59 11.59 -7.05
CA ARG A 33 4.38 11.18 -8.46
C ARG A 33 3.15 10.28 -8.61
N VAL A 34 2.96 9.32 -7.70
CA VAL A 34 1.77 8.46 -7.68
C VAL A 34 0.49 9.27 -7.44
N ARG A 35 0.51 10.25 -6.52
CA ARG A 35 -0.62 11.18 -6.29
C ARG A 35 -1.03 11.90 -7.58
N LYS A 36 -0.06 12.40 -8.35
CA LYS A 36 -0.33 13.05 -9.64
C LYS A 36 -1.02 12.10 -10.63
N LEU A 37 -0.56 10.84 -10.70
CA LEU A 37 -1.15 9.83 -11.58
C LEU A 37 -2.57 9.42 -11.16
N LEU A 38 -2.88 9.48 -9.86
CA LEU A 38 -4.20 9.14 -9.32
C LEU A 38 -5.16 10.33 -9.23
N ALA A 39 -4.72 11.55 -9.52
CA ALA A 39 -5.54 12.76 -9.40
C ALA A 39 -6.83 12.74 -10.26
N GLY A 40 -6.84 11.97 -11.35
CA GLY A 40 -8.02 11.79 -12.21
C GLY A 40 -8.98 10.67 -11.75
N GLN A 41 -8.67 9.94 -10.69
CA GLN A 41 -9.49 8.84 -10.17
C GLN A 41 -10.44 9.34 -9.07
N ARG A 42 -11.63 8.73 -8.99
CA ARG A 42 -12.60 8.99 -7.93
C ARG A 42 -12.32 8.07 -6.73
N ASP A 43 -12.73 8.50 -5.53
CA ASP A 43 -12.62 7.72 -4.28
C ASP A 43 -11.19 7.21 -3.99
N VAL A 44 -10.19 8.07 -4.17
CA VAL A 44 -8.80 7.78 -3.79
C VAL A 44 -8.62 8.02 -2.28
N ALA A 45 -8.06 7.06 -1.56
CA ALA A 45 -7.72 7.18 -0.15
C ALA A 45 -6.29 6.72 0.13
N GLU A 46 -5.55 7.51 0.89
CA GLU A 46 -4.20 7.20 1.34
C GLU A 46 -4.24 6.58 2.74
N LYS A 47 -3.57 5.43 2.91
CA LYS A 47 -3.50 4.73 4.21
C LYS A 47 -2.07 4.32 4.51
N LYS A 48 -1.59 4.63 5.71
CA LYS A 48 -0.30 4.12 6.21
C LYS A 48 -0.48 2.66 6.63
N MET A 49 -0.08 1.72 5.77
CA MET A 49 -0.19 0.28 6.01
C MET A 49 0.82 -0.50 5.15
N MET A 50 1.08 -1.77 5.50
CA MET A 50 2.11 -2.61 4.87
C MET A 50 3.53 -2.01 4.91
N GLY A 51 3.83 -1.24 5.97
CA GLY A 51 5.14 -0.62 6.16
C GLY A 51 5.43 0.49 5.15
N GLY A 52 4.41 1.19 4.65
CA GLY A 52 4.54 2.26 3.68
C GLY A 52 3.24 3.04 3.49
N LEU A 53 3.15 3.79 2.39
CA LEU A 53 1.96 4.54 2.01
C LEU A 53 1.17 3.80 0.93
N CYS A 54 -0.01 3.33 1.31
CA CYS A 54 -0.91 2.57 0.46
C CYS A 54 -1.97 3.49 -0.16
N PHE A 55 -2.14 3.39 -1.48
CA PHE A 55 -3.15 4.07 -2.26
C PHE A 55 -4.31 3.11 -2.55
N MET A 56 -5.48 3.46 -2.02
CA MET A 56 -6.74 2.78 -2.23
C MET A 56 -7.54 3.56 -3.28
N VAL A 57 -8.18 2.87 -4.22
CA VAL A 57 -9.11 3.44 -5.21
C VAL A 57 -10.39 2.62 -5.15
N ASN A 58 -11.55 3.26 -5.07
CA ASN A 58 -12.85 2.57 -4.88
C ASN A 58 -12.81 1.54 -3.73
N ASN A 59 -12.15 1.91 -2.62
CA ASN A 59 -11.99 1.07 -1.43
C ASN A 59 -11.25 -0.27 -1.70
N THR A 60 -10.55 -0.39 -2.83
CA THR A 60 -9.69 -1.52 -3.21
C THR A 60 -8.24 -1.03 -3.31
N MET A 61 -7.27 -1.85 -2.87
CA MET A 61 -5.87 -1.45 -2.90
C MET A 61 -5.34 -1.47 -4.34
N CYS A 62 -4.74 -0.37 -4.78
CA CYS A 62 -4.12 -0.21 -6.10
C CYS A 62 -2.61 -0.43 -6.01
N CYS A 63 -1.93 0.35 -5.17
CA CYS A 63 -0.49 0.26 -4.98
C CYS A 63 -0.05 0.76 -3.59
N THR A 64 1.17 0.41 -3.19
CA THR A 64 1.82 0.89 -1.97
C THR A 64 3.25 1.31 -2.27
N VAL A 65 3.65 2.51 -1.85
CA VAL A 65 5.05 2.90 -1.80
C VAL A 65 5.62 2.35 -0.50
N SER A 66 6.51 1.37 -0.58
CA SER A 66 7.04 0.68 0.60
C SER A 66 8.13 1.50 1.26
N GLY A 67 8.09 1.58 2.59
CA GLY A 67 9.19 2.15 3.36
C GLY A 67 10.42 1.24 3.47
N ARG A 68 10.33 0.01 2.96
CA ARG A 68 11.47 -0.90 2.81
C ARG A 68 12.09 -0.82 1.40
N GLY A 69 11.76 0.22 0.64
CA GLY A 69 12.16 0.39 -0.75
C GLY A 69 11.24 -0.34 -1.74
N GLY A 70 11.13 0.20 -2.94
CA GLY A 70 10.26 -0.34 -3.98
C GLY A 70 8.79 0.00 -3.79
N MET A 71 7.97 -0.51 -4.70
CA MET A 71 6.52 -0.39 -4.69
C MET A 71 5.87 -1.77 -4.70
N LEU A 72 4.68 -1.86 -4.14
CA LEU A 72 3.83 -3.03 -4.27
C LEU A 72 2.64 -2.67 -5.14
N ILE A 73 2.37 -3.48 -6.15
CA ILE A 73 1.26 -3.28 -7.08
C ILE A 73 0.29 -4.45 -6.93
N ARG A 74 -1.01 -4.13 -6.82
CA ARG A 74 -2.07 -5.13 -6.88
C ARG A 74 -2.35 -5.45 -8.34
N VAL A 75 -2.06 -6.67 -8.78
CA VAL A 75 -2.28 -7.11 -10.18
C VAL A 75 -3.32 -8.22 -10.29
N GLY A 76 -3.73 -8.80 -9.17
CA GLY A 76 -4.65 -9.95 -9.15
C GLY A 76 -3.95 -11.28 -9.47
N PRO A 77 -4.57 -12.42 -9.11
CA PRO A 77 -3.94 -13.73 -9.22
C PRO A 77 -3.60 -14.11 -10.67
N ASP A 78 -4.46 -13.75 -11.63
CA ASP A 78 -4.31 -14.12 -13.04
C ASP A 78 -3.09 -13.47 -13.71
N ALA A 79 -2.84 -12.20 -13.39
CA ALA A 79 -1.71 -11.46 -13.95
C ALA A 79 -0.41 -11.71 -13.18
N HIS A 80 -0.46 -12.28 -11.97
CA HIS A 80 0.68 -12.39 -11.07
C HIS A 80 1.89 -13.08 -11.70
N ALA A 81 1.70 -14.28 -12.27
CA ALA A 81 2.79 -15.05 -12.86
C ALA A 81 3.45 -14.33 -14.05
N ARG A 82 2.65 -13.70 -14.91
CA ARG A 82 3.15 -12.90 -16.04
C ARG A 82 3.92 -11.67 -15.58
N MET A 83 3.44 -10.99 -14.54
CA MET A 83 4.07 -9.77 -14.05
C MET A 83 5.41 -10.05 -13.36
N LEU A 84 5.59 -11.23 -12.77
CA LEU A 84 6.87 -11.66 -12.19
C LEU A 84 7.96 -11.96 -13.24
N GLN A 85 7.61 -12.02 -14.54
CA GLN A 85 8.58 -12.16 -15.63
C GLN A 85 9.17 -10.81 -16.06
N GLU A 86 8.60 -9.68 -15.60
CA GLU A 86 9.15 -8.37 -15.93
C GLU A 86 10.40 -8.03 -15.10
N PRO A 87 11.33 -7.24 -15.67
CA PRO A 87 12.53 -6.84 -14.94
C PRO A 87 12.18 -6.05 -13.68
N HIS A 88 13.05 -6.17 -12.68
CA HIS A 88 12.92 -5.50 -11.38
C HIS A 88 11.66 -5.89 -10.59
N THR A 89 11.02 -7.01 -10.93
CA THR A 89 9.88 -7.53 -10.18
C THR A 89 10.26 -8.68 -9.25
N SER A 90 9.54 -8.82 -8.15
CA SER A 90 9.72 -9.91 -7.19
C SER A 90 8.40 -10.25 -6.52
N PRO A 91 8.19 -11.50 -6.08
CA PRO A 91 7.00 -11.87 -5.34
C PRO A 91 6.96 -11.13 -4.00
N MET A 92 5.74 -10.82 -3.55
CA MET A 92 5.53 -10.35 -2.19
C MET A 92 5.49 -11.55 -1.24
N GLU A 93 6.40 -11.62 -0.28
CA GLU A 93 6.38 -12.64 0.77
C GLU A 93 5.94 -12.08 2.11
N MET A 94 5.07 -12.82 2.80
CA MET A 94 4.64 -12.52 4.16
C MET A 94 4.72 -13.79 5.00
N ARG A 95 5.64 -13.81 5.98
CA ARG A 95 5.85 -14.94 6.91
C ARG A 95 6.08 -16.28 6.17
N GLY A 96 6.90 -16.27 5.13
CA GLY A 96 7.23 -17.47 4.34
C GLY A 96 6.14 -17.92 3.37
N ARG A 97 5.11 -17.09 3.12
CA ARG A 97 4.08 -17.34 2.10
C ARG A 97 4.12 -16.28 1.02
N ILE A 98 4.19 -16.71 -0.24
CA ILE A 98 4.04 -15.84 -1.40
C ILE A 98 2.57 -15.39 -1.47
N MET A 99 2.37 -14.07 -1.43
CA MET A 99 1.05 -13.47 -1.57
C MET A 99 0.71 -13.32 -3.05
N THR A 100 -0.08 -14.26 -3.57
CA THR A 100 -0.56 -14.20 -4.95
C THR A 100 -1.36 -12.92 -5.23
N GLY A 101 -1.10 -12.31 -6.39
CA GLY A 101 -1.78 -11.10 -6.84
C GLY A 101 -1.17 -9.78 -6.36
N PHE A 102 -0.02 -9.84 -5.71
CA PHE A 102 0.82 -8.68 -5.43
C PHE A 102 2.21 -8.87 -6.04
N VAL A 103 2.71 -7.83 -6.69
CA VAL A 103 4.08 -7.82 -7.21
C VAL A 103 4.83 -6.68 -6.56
N ARG A 104 6.04 -6.96 -6.09
CA ARG A 104 6.98 -5.95 -5.65
C ARG A 104 7.80 -5.50 -6.86
N VAL A 105 7.93 -4.21 -7.06
CA VAL A 105 8.76 -3.58 -8.08
C VAL A 105 9.87 -2.83 -7.38
N ALA A 106 11.13 -3.07 -7.75
CA ALA A 106 12.27 -2.33 -7.21
C ALA A 106 12.31 -0.90 -7.80
N PRO A 107 12.96 0.07 -7.13
CA PRO A 107 13.08 1.46 -7.60
C PRO A 107 13.56 1.60 -9.04
N ASP A 108 14.47 0.73 -9.47
CA ASP A 108 15.00 0.68 -10.84
C ASP A 108 13.93 0.41 -11.90
N GLY A 109 12.82 -0.26 -11.55
CA GLY A 109 11.73 -0.56 -12.47
C GLY A 109 10.69 0.56 -12.64
N TYR A 110 10.88 1.72 -12.00
CA TYR A 110 9.96 2.87 -12.11
C TYR A 110 10.66 4.24 -11.98
N GLN A 111 11.92 4.32 -12.41
CA GLN A 111 12.67 5.58 -12.37
C GLN A 111 11.98 6.64 -13.23
N SER A 112 11.55 6.29 -14.44
CA SER A 112 10.81 7.20 -15.33
C SER A 112 9.32 7.31 -15.00
N ASP A 113 8.71 8.44 -15.31
CA ASP A 113 7.25 8.64 -15.11
C ASP A 113 6.42 7.71 -16.00
N ALA A 114 6.94 7.31 -17.16
CA ALA A 114 6.30 6.36 -18.05
C ALA A 114 6.21 4.96 -17.43
N GLU A 115 7.29 4.48 -16.83
CA GLU A 115 7.32 3.19 -16.13
C GLU A 115 6.46 3.22 -14.87
N LEU A 116 6.56 4.28 -14.07
CA LEU A 116 5.70 4.46 -12.91
C LEU A 116 4.22 4.45 -13.31
N LYS A 117 3.85 5.17 -14.37
CA LYS A 117 2.49 5.19 -14.91
C LYS A 117 2.04 3.81 -15.37
N LYS A 118 2.91 3.03 -16.02
CA LYS A 118 2.63 1.65 -16.44
C LYS A 118 2.26 0.78 -15.24
N TRP A 119 3.01 0.87 -14.13
CA TRP A 119 2.73 0.11 -12.92
C TRP A 119 1.45 0.54 -12.20
N VAL A 120 1.24 1.85 -12.04
CA VAL A 120 0.01 2.38 -11.43
C VAL A 120 -1.21 2.01 -12.26
N LYS A 121 -1.12 2.09 -13.60
CA LYS A 121 -2.22 1.70 -14.50
C LYS A 121 -2.63 0.24 -14.29
N ARG A 122 -1.68 -0.68 -14.13
CA ARG A 122 -2.00 -2.09 -13.86
C ARG A 122 -2.77 -2.29 -12.56
N GLY A 123 -2.42 -1.53 -11.53
CA GLY A 123 -3.19 -1.48 -10.28
C GLY A 123 -4.61 -0.97 -10.50
N LEU A 124 -4.77 0.09 -11.29
CA LEU A 124 -6.08 0.64 -11.65
C LEU A 124 -6.93 -0.33 -12.48
N ASP A 125 -6.32 -1.00 -13.46
CA ASP A 125 -7.00 -2.00 -14.30
C ASP A 125 -7.57 -3.13 -13.41
N PHE A 126 -6.80 -3.59 -12.42
CA PHE A 126 -7.31 -4.56 -11.44
C PHE A 126 -8.45 -4.01 -10.58
N VAL A 127 -8.31 -2.78 -10.07
CA VAL A 127 -9.38 -2.14 -9.26
C VAL A 127 -10.66 -2.03 -10.09
N ALA A 128 -10.57 -1.60 -11.35
CA ALA A 128 -11.72 -1.49 -12.24
C ALA A 128 -12.40 -2.85 -12.46
N ALA A 129 -11.63 -3.90 -12.74
CA ALA A 129 -12.15 -5.25 -12.89
C ALA A 129 -12.82 -5.78 -11.61
N ASN A 130 -12.21 -5.53 -10.44
CA ASN A 130 -12.74 -5.96 -9.15
C ASN A 130 -14.01 -5.20 -8.72
N THR A 131 -14.13 -3.93 -9.11
CA THR A 131 -15.34 -3.13 -8.89
C THR A 131 -16.48 -3.55 -9.83
N ALA A 132 -16.19 -3.97 -11.06
CA ALA A 132 -17.20 -4.52 -11.97
C ALA A 132 -17.81 -5.85 -11.48
N GLY A 133 -17.01 -6.66 -10.76
CA GLY A 133 -17.48 -7.91 -10.15
C GLY A 133 -18.20 -7.75 -8.80
N ARG A 134 -18.07 -6.59 -8.12
CA ARG A 134 -18.78 -6.28 -6.87
C ARG A 134 -19.86 -5.24 -7.15
N LYS A 135 -21.14 -5.66 -7.27
CA LYS A 135 -22.26 -4.76 -6.94
C LYS A 135 -21.96 -4.16 -5.57
N ALA A 136 -21.87 -2.82 -5.52
CA ALA A 136 -21.42 -2.08 -4.35
C ALA A 136 -22.22 -2.47 -3.10
N ALA A 137 -21.61 -3.24 -2.20
CA ALA A 137 -22.17 -3.48 -0.87
C ALA A 137 -22.09 -2.17 -0.06
N PRO A 138 -23.14 -1.81 0.70
CA PRO A 138 -23.26 -0.49 1.31
C PRO A 138 -22.15 -0.24 2.34
N ARG A 139 -21.63 0.99 2.30
CA ARG A 139 -20.56 1.50 3.15
C ARG A 139 -21.04 1.52 4.60
N LYS A 140 -20.44 0.69 5.47
CA LYS A 140 -20.45 0.93 6.92
C LYS A 140 -19.08 1.43 7.33
N ALA A 141 -19.02 2.70 7.70
CA ALA A 141 -17.84 3.30 8.31
C ALA A 141 -17.61 2.69 9.71
N ALA A 142 -16.31 2.53 10.03
CA ALA A 142 -15.71 2.39 11.36
C ALA A 142 -15.80 1.04 12.11
N ALA A 143 -14.58 0.54 12.43
CA ALA A 143 -14.14 -0.10 13.67
C ALA A 143 -14.93 -1.28 14.27
N ALA A 144 -14.31 -2.47 14.29
CA ALA A 144 -14.54 -3.45 15.36
C ALA A 144 -13.35 -4.43 15.52
N LYS A 145 -12.59 -4.16 16.58
CA LYS A 145 -11.80 -5.06 17.44
C LYS A 145 -12.03 -6.56 17.18
N THR A 146 -10.98 -7.33 16.91
CA THR A 146 -10.99 -8.78 17.14
C THR A 146 -10.08 -9.08 18.34
N LYS A 147 -10.73 -9.40 19.45
CA LYS A 147 -10.13 -9.89 20.70
C LYS A 147 -9.17 -11.05 20.42
N VAL A 148 -7.95 -10.94 20.91
CA VAL A 148 -7.08 -12.09 21.16
C VAL A 148 -7.64 -12.80 22.40
N ALA A 149 -8.28 -13.96 22.21
CA ALA A 149 -8.68 -14.81 23.30
C ALA A 149 -7.42 -15.47 23.90
N ALA A 150 -7.12 -15.11 25.14
CA ALA A 150 -6.10 -15.71 25.96
C ALA A 150 -6.37 -17.22 26.14
N LYS A 151 -5.40 -18.06 25.79
CA LYS A 151 -5.41 -19.48 26.09
C LYS A 151 -4.89 -19.66 27.53
N ALA A 152 -5.81 -19.71 28.49
CA ALA A 152 -5.49 -20.07 29.86
C ALA A 152 -5.03 -21.53 29.94
N LYS A 153 -3.88 -21.72 30.60
CA LYS A 153 -3.25 -22.99 30.94
C LYS A 153 -3.93 -23.52 32.20
N ALA A 154 -4.58 -24.69 32.12
CA ALA A 154 -4.99 -25.46 33.30
C ALA A 154 -4.12 -26.75 33.38
N PRO A 155 -3.56 -27.11 34.55
CA PRO A 155 -2.80 -28.34 34.72
C PRO A 155 -3.72 -29.57 34.84
N PRO A 156 -3.22 -30.80 34.64
CA PRO A 156 -4.07 -31.96 34.42
C PRO A 156 -4.22 -32.87 35.65
N ARG A 157 -5.23 -33.76 35.56
CA ARG A 157 -5.40 -35.05 36.25
C ARG A 157 -6.15 -35.07 37.60
N GLY A 158 -7.45 -35.32 37.52
CA GLY A 158 -8.25 -35.96 38.57
C GLY A 158 -8.80 -37.30 38.08
N ARG A 159 -8.34 -38.40 38.69
CA ARG A 159 -8.67 -39.80 38.39
C ARG A 159 -10.13 -40.08 38.76
N ALA A 160 -10.98 -40.42 37.78
CA ALA A 160 -12.35 -40.84 38.01
C ALA A 160 -12.40 -42.16 38.80
N ARG A 161 -13.04 -42.13 39.98
CA ARG A 161 -13.52 -43.32 40.68
C ARG A 161 -14.77 -43.83 39.96
N LYS A 162 -14.70 -45.03 39.39
CA LYS A 162 -15.87 -45.78 38.92
C LYS A 162 -16.26 -46.75 40.02
N GLY A 163 -17.50 -46.61 40.52
CA GLY A 163 -18.06 -47.50 41.52
C GLY A 163 -18.17 -48.94 41.04
N LEU A 164 -17.98 -49.87 41.98
CA LEU A 164 -18.31 -51.27 41.83
C LEU A 164 -18.90 -51.76 43.16
N ARG A 165 -20.21 -52.00 43.14
CA ARG A 165 -20.98 -53.05 43.83
C ARG A 165 -20.63 -53.36 45.29
N ARG A 166 -21.61 -53.18 46.17
CA ARG A 166 -22.45 -54.26 46.72
C ARG A 166 -23.66 -53.67 47.42
#